data_AF-A0AAV0WWA2-F1
#
_entry.id   AF-A0AAV0WWA2-F1
#
_cell.length_a   1.000
_cell.length_b   1.000
_cell.length_c   1.000
_cell.angle_alpha   90.00
_cell.angle_beta   90.00
_cell.angle_gamma   90.00
#
_symmetry.space_group_name_H-M   'P 1'
#
loop_
_entity.id
_entity.type
_entity.pdbx_description
1 polymer ?
#
loop_
_entity_poly.entity_id
_entity_poly.type
_entity_poly.pdbx_seq_one_letter_code
_entity_poly.pdbx_strand_id
1 'polypeptide(L)'
;MFEQQNLLECESSDSDDTNNFFDWSKNKSKLTLPLEQEISNFFTKSPTKSLDSLIETPTIRKVFVKFNTPLPSSAAVERVFSVGSAVLTKKRGRMTDENFEKTLMLKCNKHLI
;
A
#
# COMPACT_ATOMS: atom_id res chain seq x y z
N MET A 1 -6.04 26.20 46.61
CA MET A 1 -6.58 24.88 47.01
C MET A 1 -6.35 23.97 45.84
N PHE A 2 -5.25 23.22 45.87
CA PHE A 2 -4.87 22.29 44.82
C PHE A 2 -5.58 20.98 45.09
N GLU A 3 -6.57 20.63 44.29
CA GLU A 3 -7.09 19.27 44.24
C GLU A 3 -6.41 18.54 43.09
N GLN A 4 -5.33 17.83 43.42
CA GLN A 4 -4.90 16.68 42.65
C GLN A 4 -5.82 15.52 43.05
N GLN A 5 -6.63 15.04 42.12
CA GLN A 5 -7.36 13.80 42.29
C GLN A 5 -6.90 12.81 41.20
N ASN A 6 -5.92 12.01 41.60
CA ASN A 6 -5.79 10.58 41.35
C ASN A 6 -5.92 10.10 39.88
N LEU A 7 -4.79 10.07 39.17
CA LEU A 7 -4.64 9.21 38.00
C LEU A 7 -4.46 7.78 38.53
N LEU A 8 -5.44 6.90 38.25
CA LEU A 8 -5.28 5.46 38.43
C LEU A 8 -4.09 5.01 37.56
N GLU A 9 -2.97 4.67 38.19
CA GLU A 9 -1.92 3.89 37.56
C GLU A 9 -2.49 2.51 37.25
N CYS A 10 -2.83 2.29 35.98
CA CYS A 10 -2.99 0.94 35.46
C CYS A 10 -1.59 0.32 35.49
N GLU A 11 -1.28 -0.44 36.54
CA GLU A 11 -0.28 -1.49 36.48
C GLU A 11 -0.77 -2.54 35.48
N SER A 12 -0.59 -2.26 34.19
CA SER A 12 -0.52 -3.29 33.19
C SER A 12 0.75 -4.08 33.49
N SER A 13 0.56 -5.27 34.07
CA SER A 13 1.55 -6.33 34.02
C SER A 13 1.94 -6.53 32.56
N ASP A 14 3.06 -5.90 32.14
CA ASP A 14 3.70 -6.11 30.85
C ASP A 14 4.26 -7.54 30.85
N SER A 15 3.37 -8.51 30.65
CA SER A 15 3.76 -9.75 29.98
C SER A 15 4.05 -9.34 28.55
N ASP A 16 5.32 -9.11 28.28
CA ASP A 16 5.89 -8.66 27.01
C ASP A 16 5.76 -9.75 25.93
N ASP A 17 4.51 -10.08 25.58
CA ASP A 17 4.12 -10.92 24.43
C ASP A 17 4.04 -10.07 23.14
N THR A 18 4.73 -8.92 23.10
CA THR A 18 4.97 -8.17 21.86
C THR A 18 6.05 -8.81 20.99
N ASN A 19 6.65 -9.89 21.46
CA ASN A 19 7.60 -10.70 20.72
C ASN A 19 6.87 -11.63 19.75
N ASN A 20 6.59 -11.12 18.54
CA ASN A 20 6.95 -11.76 17.26
C ASN A 20 6.13 -11.24 16.05
N PHE A 21 5.80 -9.94 15.99
CA PHE A 21 5.30 -9.34 14.74
C PHE A 21 6.29 -9.53 13.56
N PHE A 22 7.59 -9.68 13.87
CA PHE A 22 8.67 -9.82 12.88
C PHE A 22 9.31 -11.22 12.82
N ASP A 23 8.66 -12.28 13.32
CA ASP A 23 9.27 -13.62 13.31
C ASP A 23 9.01 -14.40 12.01
N TRP A 24 9.47 -13.86 10.88
CA TRP A 24 9.46 -14.57 9.60
C TRP A 24 10.40 -15.78 9.59
N SER A 25 11.29 -15.89 10.57
CA SER A 25 12.27 -16.98 10.65
C SER A 25 11.62 -18.35 10.91
N LYS A 26 10.44 -18.36 11.54
CA LYS A 26 9.68 -19.57 11.85
C LYS A 26 8.99 -20.19 10.63
N ASN A 27 8.73 -19.40 9.58
CA ASN A 27 8.09 -19.84 8.34
C ASN A 27 9.11 -20.00 7.20
N LYS A 28 10.09 -20.89 7.37
CA LYS A 28 10.96 -21.28 6.25
C LYS A 28 10.22 -22.22 5.30
N SER A 29 9.58 -21.68 4.27
CA SER A 29 9.15 -22.49 3.13
C SER A 29 10.38 -23.06 2.42
N LYS A 30 10.34 -24.33 1.99
CA LYS A 30 11.37 -24.90 1.12
C LYS A 30 11.48 -24.05 -0.16
N LEU A 31 12.60 -23.37 -0.33
CA LEU A 31 12.92 -22.70 -1.58
C LEU A 31 13.18 -23.76 -2.66
N THR A 32 12.61 -23.53 -3.84
CA THR A 32 12.88 -24.36 -5.01
C THR A 32 14.18 -23.86 -5.67
N LEU A 33 14.99 -24.77 -6.21
CA LEU A 33 16.25 -24.42 -6.90
C LEU A 33 16.09 -23.30 -7.96
N PRO A 34 15.00 -23.25 -8.75
CA PRO A 34 14.78 -22.15 -9.70
C PRO A 34 14.60 -20.78 -9.05
N LEU A 35 14.00 -20.72 -7.85
CA LEU A 35 13.76 -19.46 -7.15
C LEU A 35 15.06 -18.89 -6.56
N GLU A 36 15.92 -19.73 -6.00
CA GLU A 36 17.26 -19.33 -5.52
C GLU A 36 18.11 -18.73 -6.66
N GLN A 37 18.05 -19.35 -7.84
CA GLN A 37 18.72 -18.84 -9.04
C GLN A 37 18.15 -17.49 -9.48
N GLU A 38 16.82 -17.33 -9.45
CA GLU A 38 16.16 -16.07 -9.79
C GLU A 38 16.57 -14.93 -8.82
N ILE A 39 16.65 -15.23 -7.53
CA ILE A 39 17.09 -14.28 -6.49
C ILE A 39 18.56 -13.88 -6.69
N SER A 40 19.44 -14.84 -6.92
CA SER A 40 20.86 -14.55 -7.19
C SER A 40 21.04 -13.71 -8.47
N ASN A 41 20.29 -14.03 -9.53
CA ASN A 41 20.28 -13.27 -10.77
C ASN A 41 19.80 -11.83 -10.55
N PHE A 42 18.76 -11.64 -9.72
CA PHE A 42 18.28 -10.30 -9.36
C PHE A 42 19.35 -9.47 -8.64
N PHE A 43 20.02 -10.05 -7.62
CA PHE A 43 21.04 -9.34 -6.85
C PHE A 43 22.32 -9.05 -7.65
N THR A 44 22.71 -9.93 -8.57
CA THR A 44 23.89 -9.74 -9.43
C THR A 44 23.66 -8.70 -10.53
N LYS A 45 22.44 -8.61 -11.08
CA LYS A 45 22.02 -7.60 -12.08
C LYS A 45 21.55 -6.28 -11.46
N SER A 46 21.43 -6.22 -10.13
CA SER A 46 21.02 -5.07 -9.32
C SER A 46 21.78 -3.73 -9.50
N PRO A 47 23.02 -3.64 -10.07
CA PRO A 47 23.70 -2.35 -10.18
C PRO A 47 22.93 -1.30 -11.00
N THR A 48 22.04 -1.72 -11.91
CA THR A 48 21.40 -0.81 -12.87
C THR A 48 20.22 -0.01 -12.31
N LYS A 49 19.70 -0.34 -11.10
CA LYS A 49 18.49 0.27 -10.48
C LYS A 49 17.28 0.40 -11.43
N SER A 50 17.31 -0.25 -12.59
CA SER A 50 16.30 -0.15 -13.63
C SER A 50 15.23 -1.21 -13.39
N LEU A 51 13.97 -0.86 -13.67
CA LEU A 51 12.85 -1.80 -13.59
C LEU A 51 12.97 -2.92 -14.63
N ASP A 52 13.82 -2.77 -15.66
CA ASP A 52 14.09 -3.78 -16.67
C ASP A 52 14.68 -5.07 -16.09
N SER A 53 15.39 -4.98 -14.96
CA SER A 53 15.90 -6.16 -14.23
C SER A 53 14.79 -7.10 -13.74
N LEU A 54 13.55 -6.60 -13.60
CA LEU A 54 12.38 -7.39 -13.23
C LEU A 54 11.74 -8.14 -14.41
N ILE A 55 12.19 -7.88 -15.65
CA ILE A 55 11.68 -8.60 -16.85
C ILE A 55 12.17 -10.05 -16.83
N GLU A 56 13.41 -10.26 -16.42
CA GLU A 56 14.06 -11.57 -16.39
C GLU A 56 13.75 -12.37 -15.11
N THR A 57 13.04 -11.77 -14.15
CA THR A 57 12.72 -12.34 -12.84
C THR A 57 11.20 -12.31 -12.58
N PRO A 58 10.44 -13.23 -13.20
CA PRO A 58 8.97 -13.18 -13.19
C PRO A 58 8.33 -13.40 -11.81
N THR A 59 8.97 -14.16 -10.92
CA THR A 59 8.48 -14.42 -9.56
C THR A 59 8.73 -13.21 -8.68
N ILE A 60 9.94 -12.65 -8.75
CA ILE A 60 10.33 -11.46 -7.98
C ILE A 60 9.50 -10.25 -8.41
N ARG A 61 9.25 -10.09 -9.73
CA ARG A 61 8.36 -9.05 -10.26
C ARG A 61 6.96 -9.10 -9.65
N LYS A 62 6.37 -10.30 -9.51
CA LYS A 62 5.03 -10.47 -8.92
C LYS A 62 5.00 -10.01 -7.45
N VAL A 63 6.02 -10.40 -6.69
CA VAL A 63 6.17 -10.00 -5.28
C VAL A 63 6.41 -8.50 -5.19
N PHE A 64 7.28 -7.95 -6.04
CA PHE A 64 7.58 -6.53 -6.11
C PHE A 64 6.31 -5.71 -6.34
N VAL A 65 5.50 -6.04 -7.34
CA VAL A 65 4.22 -5.38 -7.61
C VAL A 65 3.30 -5.48 -6.39
N LYS A 66 3.14 -6.68 -5.82
CA LYS A 66 2.22 -6.90 -4.71
C LYS A 66 2.55 -6.08 -3.47
N PHE A 67 3.82 -5.99 -3.10
CA PHE A 67 4.22 -5.41 -1.81
C PHE A 67 4.84 -4.01 -1.90
N ASN A 68 5.47 -3.65 -3.02
CA ASN A 68 6.17 -2.36 -3.17
C ASN A 68 5.42 -1.34 -4.02
N THR A 69 4.45 -1.77 -4.85
CA THR A 69 3.64 -0.86 -5.67
C THR A 69 2.24 -0.50 -5.16
N PRO A 70 1.69 -1.03 -4.04
CA PRO A 70 0.42 -0.50 -3.56
C PRO A 70 0.61 0.98 -3.24
N LEU A 71 -0.10 1.83 -3.97
CA LEU A 71 -0.18 3.25 -3.67
C LEU A 71 -0.63 3.42 -2.22
N PRO A 72 -0.07 4.36 -1.45
CA PRO A 72 -0.66 4.72 -0.17
C PRO A 72 -2.13 5.08 -0.44
N SER A 73 -3.05 4.35 0.19
CA SER A 73 -4.48 4.43 -0.09
C SER A 73 -5.00 5.86 0.04
N SER A 74 -4.42 6.65 0.94
CA SER A 74 -4.71 8.07 1.14
C SER A 74 -4.50 8.91 -0.12
N ALA A 75 -3.35 8.82 -0.80
CA ALA A 75 -3.05 9.68 -1.94
C ALA A 75 -3.97 9.45 -3.14
N ALA A 76 -4.36 8.19 -3.37
CA ALA A 76 -5.31 7.85 -4.43
C ALA A 76 -6.72 8.39 -4.09
N VAL A 77 -7.14 8.22 -2.84
CA VAL A 77 -8.44 8.69 -2.34
C VAL A 77 -8.52 10.21 -2.33
N GLU A 78 -7.47 10.91 -1.88
CA GLU A 78 -7.38 12.37 -1.91
C GLU A 78 -7.48 12.93 -3.34
N ARG A 79 -6.82 12.29 -4.31
CA ARG A 79 -6.94 12.66 -5.73
C ARG A 79 -8.39 12.55 -6.22
N VAL A 80 -9.07 11.46 -5.87
CA VAL A 80 -10.47 11.24 -6.23
C VAL A 80 -11.37 12.30 -5.58
N PHE A 81 -11.18 12.61 -4.30
CA PHE A 81 -11.96 13.67 -3.62
C PHE A 81 -11.70 15.07 -4.20
N SER A 82 -10.44 15.38 -4.52
CA SER A 82 -10.06 16.62 -5.17
C SER A 82 -10.78 16.81 -6.50
N VAL A 83 -10.76 15.79 -7.37
CA VAL A 83 -11.48 15.80 -8.66
C VAL A 83 -13.00 15.78 -8.47
N GLY A 84 -13.49 15.10 -7.44
CA GLY A 84 -14.92 14.99 -7.11
C GLY A 84 -15.59 16.34 -6.91
N SER A 85 -14.89 17.28 -6.27
CA SER A 85 -15.38 18.66 -6.10
C SER A 85 -15.67 19.38 -7.44
N ALA A 86 -14.90 19.06 -8.49
CA ALA A 86 -15.09 19.61 -9.83
C ALA A 86 -16.15 18.86 -10.66
N VAL A 87 -16.59 17.68 -10.21
CA VAL A 87 -17.71 16.94 -10.83
C VAL A 87 -19.02 17.36 -10.19
N LEU A 88 -19.06 17.45 -8.85
CA LEU A 88 -20.22 17.85 -8.07
C LEU A 88 -20.32 19.38 -8.01
N THR A 89 -21.01 19.96 -8.99
CA THR A 89 -21.23 21.42 -9.06
C THR A 89 -22.71 21.75 -8.91
N LYS A 90 -23.05 22.97 -8.44
CA LYS A 90 -24.45 23.42 -8.29
C LYS A 90 -25.29 23.24 -9.56
N LYS A 91 -24.67 23.40 -10.75
CA LYS A 91 -25.32 23.22 -12.05
C LYS A 91 -25.61 21.75 -12.42
N ARG A 92 -24.98 20.80 -11.73
CA ARG A 92 -25.07 19.35 -11.99
C ARG A 92 -25.80 18.57 -10.90
N GLY A 93 -26.58 19.25 -10.04
CA GLY A 93 -27.29 18.63 -8.92
C GLY A 93 -28.39 17.62 -9.29
N ARG A 94 -28.69 17.42 -10.58
CA ARG A 94 -29.61 16.39 -11.08
C ARG A 94 -28.91 15.12 -11.58
N MET A 95 -27.59 15.04 -11.41
CA MET A 95 -26.79 13.87 -11.77
C MET A 95 -27.04 12.74 -10.77
N THR A 96 -27.29 11.54 -11.27
CA THR A 96 -27.37 10.33 -10.45
C THR A 96 -25.99 9.90 -9.97
N ASP A 97 -25.93 9.18 -8.84
CA ASP A 97 -24.67 8.70 -8.26
C ASP A 97 -23.87 7.86 -9.25
N GLU A 98 -24.53 6.98 -10.01
CA GLU A 98 -23.90 6.17 -11.05
C GLU A 98 -23.19 7.02 -12.13
N ASN A 99 -23.82 8.11 -12.56
CA ASN A 99 -23.25 9.01 -13.56
C ASN A 99 -22.15 9.89 -12.96
N PHE A 100 -22.24 10.21 -11.67
CA PHE A 100 -21.19 10.91 -10.93
C PHE A 100 -19.92 10.05 -10.87
N GLU A 101 -20.03 8.79 -10.45
CA GLU A 101 -18.90 7.85 -10.37
C GLU A 101 -18.23 7.65 -11.74
N LYS A 102 -19.03 7.44 -12.81
CA LYS A 102 -18.50 7.33 -14.18
C LYS A 102 -17.74 8.59 -14.61
N THR A 103 -18.31 9.77 -14.35
CA THR A 103 -17.68 11.05 -14.71
C THR A 103 -16.41 11.28 -13.89
N LEU A 104 -16.41 10.88 -12.62
CA LEU A 104 -15.27 10.98 -11.72
C LEU A 104 -14.11 10.09 -12.20
N MET A 105 -14.40 8.84 -12.54
CA MET A 105 -13.41 7.91 -13.10
C MET A 105 -12.81 8.44 -14.42
N LEU A 106 -13.64 8.96 -15.32
CA LEU A 106 -13.17 9.57 -16.57
C LEU A 106 -12.27 10.78 -16.32
N LYS A 107 -12.62 11.65 -15.37
CA LYS A 107 -11.80 12.82 -15.05
C LYS A 107 -10.49 12.46 -14.36
N CYS A 108 -10.50 11.52 -13.41
CA CYS A 108 -9.30 11.06 -12.72
C CYS A 108 -8.27 10.44 -13.68
N ASN A 109 -8.76 9.73 -14.70
CA ASN A 109 -7.92 8.99 -15.64
C ASN A 109 -7.65 9.72 -16.96
N LYS A 110 -7.96 11.03 -17.06
CA LYS A 110 -7.78 11.82 -18.30
C LYS A 110 -6.34 11.82 -18.84
N HIS A 111 -5.34 11.52 -18.02
CA HIS A 111 -3.93 11.46 -18.45
C HIS A 111 -3.53 10.09 -19.01
N LEU A 112 -4.38 9.07 -18.87
CA LEU A 112 -4.17 7.70 -19.34
C LEU A 112 -4.94 7.38 -20.64
N ILE A 113 -5.86 8.27 -21.02
CA ILE A 113 -6.76 8.17 -22.19
C ILE A 113 -6.45 9.35 -23.11
#